data_AF-A0A969PQT0-F1
#
_entry.id   AF-A0A969PQT0-F1
#
_cell.length_a   1.000
_cell.length_b   1.000
_cell.length_c   1.000
_cell.angle_alpha   90.00
_cell.angle_beta   90.00
_cell.angle_gamma   90.00
#
_symmetry.space_group_name_H-M   'P 1'
#
loop_
_entity.id
_entity.type
_entity.pdbx_description
1 polymer ?
#
loop_
_entity_poly.entity_id
_entity_poly.type
_entity_poly.pdbx_seq_one_letter_code
_entity_poly.pdbx_strand_id
1 'polypeptide(L)'
;MSRRKWSEDDIEKTLTKLPKIEDRRSKDELFQAVEKQRGGRMPSRMEQRKRQWFFPAMASAAAVLLVVLMIPSFMNSGMFMSGDDMNSAEQNNMSTMSESDLQNDAADQAGNENTDNADNDPSNSAPQNDGAEEEGADIQVNQEEEAADNDPVNTSPGEADLSDNILNNEENNGNGMQEAQIDYGYEEEGTTYVTAAVEEENGSLVTLTPESGTGLTKAEAVTEALAASDPTEEEGVFSLLESIELHQPEEGAVSLYFEEGTDFSSLSSAQTDYALEVLQEVLSIHQINQVYFFEGDEPLEFGPVGETNVSLSLMNRGFYQVEGNLVSARQAGAPMTNGAGEPLTFDETIEEMAASEEESYSSIVPEEVTVSDVRYEDETAFVFFSDEGAPEEDFQLFKQAVELTAKYFTLDTVQFVNNEEEEVTVIPLQLPEESSDGDESNEPVNNSTGNNEAVNEEEPDEPDNNAENAEENTENVNENVNENDENVEESEEDENENDNDNES
;
A
#
# COMPACT_ATOMS: atom_id res chain seq x y z
N MET A 1 -28.61 -26.79 -23.06
CA MET A 1 -29.38 -25.87 -23.91
C MET A 1 -28.65 -25.70 -25.25
N SER A 2 -29.34 -25.81 -26.38
CA SER A 2 -28.71 -25.73 -27.70
C SER A 2 -28.41 -24.27 -28.08
N ARG A 3 -27.12 -23.92 -28.16
CA ARG A 3 -26.64 -22.60 -28.58
C ARG A 3 -27.02 -22.37 -30.05
N ARG A 4 -28.11 -21.64 -30.32
CA ARG A 4 -28.47 -21.21 -31.68
C ARG A 4 -27.49 -20.11 -32.09
N LYS A 5 -26.68 -20.38 -33.11
CA LYS A 5 -25.84 -19.38 -33.76
C LYS A 5 -26.77 -18.38 -34.45
N TRP A 6 -26.79 -17.13 -33.98
CA TRP A 6 -27.46 -16.04 -34.67
C TRP A 6 -26.67 -15.77 -35.96
N SER A 7 -27.31 -15.84 -37.12
CA SER A 7 -26.67 -15.43 -38.37
C SER A 7 -26.72 -13.91 -38.51
N GLU A 8 -25.74 -13.32 -39.19
CA GLU A 8 -25.68 -11.89 -39.54
C GLU A 8 -27.03 -11.36 -40.07
N ASP A 9 -27.68 -12.15 -40.94
CA ASP A 9 -28.98 -11.83 -41.53
C ASP A 9 -30.11 -11.70 -40.49
N ASP A 10 -30.05 -12.46 -39.38
CA ASP A 10 -31.05 -12.42 -38.31
C ASP A 10 -30.84 -11.19 -37.43
N ILE A 11 -29.59 -10.76 -37.22
CA ILE A 11 -29.25 -9.53 -36.49
C ILE A 11 -29.75 -8.31 -37.29
N GLU A 12 -29.48 -8.25 -38.59
CA GLU A 12 -29.91 -7.15 -39.46
C GLU A 12 -31.45 -7.05 -39.54
N LYS A 13 -32.14 -8.19 -39.63
CA LYS A 13 -33.63 -8.25 -39.62
C LYS A 13 -34.23 -7.84 -38.28
N THR A 14 -33.49 -8.01 -37.20
CA THR A 14 -33.95 -7.65 -35.85
C THR A 14 -33.72 -6.17 -35.60
N LEU A 15 -32.56 -5.63 -35.98
CA LEU A 15 -32.25 -4.20 -35.92
C LEU A 15 -33.20 -3.35 -36.76
N THR A 16 -33.59 -3.82 -37.95
CA THR A 16 -34.56 -3.10 -38.82
C THR A 16 -36.00 -3.12 -38.30
N LYS A 17 -36.34 -4.05 -37.40
CA LYS A 17 -37.66 -4.11 -36.75
C LYS A 17 -37.75 -3.27 -35.48
N LEU A 18 -36.62 -2.77 -34.97
CA LEU A 18 -36.66 -1.87 -33.84
C LEU A 18 -37.34 -0.56 -34.27
N PRO A 19 -38.31 -0.06 -33.48
CA PRO A 19 -38.93 1.22 -33.77
C PRO A 19 -37.84 2.30 -33.79
N LYS A 20 -37.93 3.25 -34.72
CA LYS A 20 -37.07 4.43 -34.68
C LYS A 20 -37.32 5.16 -33.37
N ILE A 21 -36.36 5.09 -32.45
CA ILE A 21 -36.35 5.86 -31.22
C ILE A 21 -35.89 7.26 -31.61
N GLU A 22 -36.86 8.13 -31.87
CA GLU A 22 -36.61 9.56 -31.98
C GLU A 22 -36.81 10.14 -30.59
N ASP A 23 -35.75 10.66 -29.97
CA ASP A 23 -35.86 11.37 -28.71
C ASP A 23 -36.68 12.65 -28.96
N ARG A 24 -37.89 12.68 -28.42
CA ARG A 24 -38.82 13.81 -28.57
C ARG A 24 -38.61 14.89 -27.51
N ARG A 25 -37.65 14.71 -26.60
CA ARG A 25 -37.32 15.72 -25.59
C ARG A 25 -36.71 16.93 -26.26
N SER A 26 -37.20 18.11 -25.88
CA SER A 26 -36.61 19.36 -26.36
C SER A 26 -35.24 19.57 -25.72
N LYS A 27 -34.33 20.32 -26.38
CA LYS A 27 -33.01 20.65 -25.81
C LYS A 27 -33.13 21.26 -24.42
N ASP A 28 -34.13 22.11 -24.19
CA ASP A 28 -34.35 22.76 -22.90
C ASP A 28 -34.77 21.76 -21.82
N GLU A 29 -35.56 20.73 -22.17
CA GLU A 29 -35.97 19.67 -21.25
C GLU A 29 -34.80 18.73 -20.91
N LEU A 30 -33.93 18.45 -21.87
CA LEU A 30 -32.66 17.76 -21.64
C LEU A 30 -31.74 18.57 -20.73
N PHE A 31 -31.62 19.88 -20.97
CA PHE A 31 -30.79 20.77 -20.15
C PHE A 31 -31.35 20.87 -18.72
N GLN A 32 -32.66 21.01 -18.55
CA GLN A 32 -33.30 20.99 -17.24
C GLN A 32 -33.19 19.63 -16.56
N ALA A 33 -33.26 18.52 -17.29
CA ALA A 33 -33.08 17.19 -16.73
C ALA A 33 -31.64 16.98 -16.22
N VAL A 34 -30.63 17.41 -17.00
CA VAL A 34 -29.22 17.36 -16.61
C VAL A 34 -28.93 18.32 -15.46
N GLU A 35 -29.46 19.54 -15.48
CA GLU A 35 -29.29 20.53 -14.41
C GLU A 35 -30.04 20.11 -13.13
N LYS A 36 -31.17 19.42 -13.25
CA LYS A 36 -31.89 18.82 -12.11
C LYS A 36 -31.24 17.52 -11.61
N GLN A 37 -30.47 16.83 -12.44
CA GLN A 37 -29.67 15.68 -12.03
C GLN A 37 -28.37 16.13 -11.35
N ARG A 38 -27.69 17.16 -11.88
CA ARG A 38 -26.54 17.84 -11.23
C ARG A 38 -26.93 18.62 -9.98
N GLY A 39 -28.09 19.27 -9.97
CA GLY A 39 -28.53 20.13 -8.87
C GLY A 39 -29.53 19.51 -7.89
N GLY A 40 -30.01 18.29 -8.14
CA GLY A 40 -31.19 17.76 -7.45
C GLY A 40 -31.09 16.36 -6.85
N ARG A 41 -29.99 15.61 -7.03
CA ARG A 41 -29.76 14.32 -6.35
C ARG A 41 -28.26 14.01 -6.21
N MET A 42 -27.54 14.75 -5.38
CA MET A 42 -26.73 14.01 -4.41
C MET A 42 -27.73 13.44 -3.39
N PRO A 43 -27.60 12.17 -2.95
CA PRO A 43 -28.32 11.66 -1.81
C PRO A 43 -27.94 12.47 -0.56
N SER A 44 -28.65 13.57 -0.33
CA SER A 44 -28.70 14.19 0.98
C SER A 44 -29.45 13.23 1.91
N ARG A 45 -28.74 12.31 2.57
CA ARG A 45 -28.97 11.81 3.94
C ARG A 45 -28.37 10.40 4.14
N MET A 46 -27.11 10.33 4.53
CA MET A 46 -26.90 10.16 5.96
C MET A 46 -26.77 11.57 6.54
N GLU A 47 -27.75 11.95 7.36
CA GLU A 47 -27.61 13.10 8.23
C GLU A 47 -26.41 12.82 9.14
N GLN A 48 -25.22 13.24 8.73
CA GLN A 48 -24.15 13.54 9.64
C GLN A 48 -24.72 14.60 10.58
N ARG A 49 -25.20 14.12 11.73
CA ARG A 49 -25.53 14.99 12.86
C ARG A 49 -24.34 15.90 13.00
N LYS A 50 -24.57 17.20 12.87
CA LYS A 50 -23.58 18.24 13.16
C LYS A 50 -23.07 17.95 14.57
N ARG A 51 -21.98 17.18 14.68
CA ARG A 51 -21.20 17.07 15.90
C ARG A 51 -20.67 18.47 16.07
N GLN A 52 -21.38 19.23 16.89
CA GLN A 52 -21.02 20.59 17.22
C GLN A 52 -19.55 20.55 17.62
N TRP A 53 -18.73 21.25 16.86
CA TRP A 53 -17.29 21.41 17.03
C TRP A 53 -17.02 22.18 18.32
N PHE A 54 -17.28 21.53 19.47
CA PHE A 54 -17.06 22.05 20.82
C PHE A 54 -15.74 21.56 21.42
N PHE A 55 -14.92 20.83 20.65
CA PHE A 55 -13.60 20.38 21.08
C PHE A 55 -12.66 21.51 21.55
N PRO A 56 -12.68 22.75 20.99
CA PRO A 56 -11.83 23.83 21.51
C PRO A 56 -12.15 24.22 22.97
N ALA A 57 -13.42 24.14 23.37
CA ALA A 57 -13.84 24.47 24.72
C ALA A 57 -13.53 23.33 25.72
N MET A 58 -13.61 22.07 25.28
CA MET A 58 -13.27 20.93 26.13
C MET A 58 -11.76 20.80 26.35
N ALA A 59 -10.94 21.06 25.34
CA ALA A 59 -9.48 21.07 25.45
C ALA A 59 -8.98 22.18 26.40
N SER A 60 -9.55 23.39 26.30
CA SER A 60 -9.22 24.48 27.24
C SER A 60 -9.65 24.19 28.67
N ALA A 61 -10.81 23.56 28.89
CA ALA A 61 -11.24 23.11 30.21
C ALA A 61 -10.32 22.01 30.79
N ALA A 62 -9.86 21.07 29.96
CA ALA A 62 -8.92 20.02 30.36
C ALA A 62 -7.53 20.59 30.71
N ALA A 63 -7.02 21.55 29.93
CA ALA A 63 -5.76 22.23 30.21
C ALA A 63 -5.79 23.00 31.54
N VAL A 64 -6.88 23.73 31.82
CA VAL A 64 -7.06 24.42 33.12
C VAL A 64 -7.14 23.41 34.27
N LEU A 65 -7.80 22.27 34.07
CA LEU A 65 -7.89 21.21 35.08
C LEU A 65 -6.53 20.56 35.38
N LEU A 66 -5.68 20.37 34.36
CA LEU A 66 -4.30 19.88 34.54
C LEU A 66 -3.43 20.89 35.31
N VAL A 67 -3.54 22.19 35.03
CA VAL A 67 -2.83 23.23 35.80
C VAL A 67 -3.26 23.22 37.26
N VAL A 68 -4.56 23.07 37.55
CA VAL A 68 -5.07 22.99 38.93
C VAL A 68 -4.56 21.74 39.66
N LEU A 69 -4.38 20.61 38.97
CA LEU A 69 -3.82 19.38 39.55
C LEU A 69 -2.31 19.45 39.84
N MET A 70 -1.55 20.32 39.18
CA MET A 70 -0.13 20.49 39.45
C MET A 70 0.17 21.33 40.71
N ILE A 71 -0.72 22.26 41.09
CA ILE A 71 -0.48 23.20 42.21
C ILE A 71 -0.17 22.49 43.55
N PRO A 72 -0.87 21.41 43.96
CA PRO A 72 -0.56 20.71 45.21
C PRO A 72 0.84 20.09 45.25
N SER A 73 1.39 19.68 44.10
CA SER A 73 2.72 19.07 44.00
C SER A 73 3.83 20.07 44.35
N PHE A 74 3.68 21.32 43.92
CA PHE A 74 4.61 22.40 44.24
C PHE A 74 4.49 22.89 45.69
N MET A 75 3.29 22.81 46.30
CA MET A 75 3.13 23.18 47.71
C MET A 75 3.63 22.10 48.68
N ASN A 76 3.69 20.83 48.24
CA ASN A 76 4.20 19.72 49.06
C ASN A 76 5.72 19.52 48.92
N SER A 77 6.32 20.11 47.88
CA SER A 77 7.76 20.22 47.71
C SER A 77 8.23 21.45 48.47
N GLY A 78 8.65 21.28 49.74
CA GLY A 78 9.16 22.33 50.62
C GLY A 78 10.45 23.01 50.17
N MET A 79 10.50 23.52 48.93
CA MET A 79 11.63 24.21 48.29
C MET A 79 11.75 25.69 48.70
N PHE A 80 11.20 26.05 49.86
CA PHE A 80 11.43 27.34 50.51
C PHE A 80 12.02 27.11 51.91
N MET A 81 13.06 26.30 52.02
CA MET A 81 13.95 26.30 53.18
C MET A 81 15.41 26.09 52.74
N SER A 82 16.25 27.05 53.14
CA SER A 82 17.72 27.08 53.10
C SER A 82 18.30 27.49 51.73
N GLY A 83 18.88 28.69 51.53
CA GLY A 83 19.55 29.55 52.50
C GLY A 83 20.94 29.01 52.80
N ASP A 84 21.95 29.68 52.24
CA ASP A 84 23.39 29.62 52.56
C ASP A 84 24.03 28.23 52.65
N ASP A 85 24.82 27.83 51.64
CA ASP A 85 26.23 27.51 51.92
C ASP A 85 27.09 27.44 50.65
N MET A 86 28.24 28.11 50.77
CA MET A 86 29.31 28.24 49.79
C MET A 86 30.23 27.00 49.79
N ASN A 87 31.01 26.87 48.72
CA ASN A 87 32.32 26.20 48.65
C ASN A 87 32.37 24.68 48.86
N SER A 88 32.71 23.96 47.78
CA SER A 88 33.99 23.23 47.75
C SER A 88 34.24 22.60 46.38
N ALA A 89 35.39 22.95 45.82
CA ALA A 89 36.07 22.21 44.78
C ALA A 89 36.60 20.86 45.30
N GLU A 90 37.15 20.08 44.37
CA GLU A 90 38.10 18.97 44.52
C GLU A 90 37.59 17.52 44.67
N GLN A 91 38.04 16.74 43.68
CA GLN A 91 38.77 15.47 43.79
C GLN A 91 38.05 14.11 43.68
N ASN A 92 38.50 13.42 42.62
CA ASN A 92 39.08 12.07 42.58
C ASN A 92 38.19 10.81 42.46
N ASN A 93 38.62 9.99 41.48
CA ASN A 93 38.78 8.53 41.49
C ASN A 93 37.59 7.62 41.85
N MET A 94 37.21 6.78 40.89
CA MET A 94 36.80 5.38 41.11
C MET A 94 36.97 4.64 39.76
N SER A 95 37.99 3.82 39.50
CA SER A 95 38.33 2.49 40.04
C SER A 95 37.27 1.42 39.78
N THR A 96 37.52 0.65 38.72
CA THR A 96 37.60 -0.83 38.71
C THR A 96 36.56 -1.59 39.53
N MET A 97 35.56 -2.14 38.86
CA MET A 97 34.65 -3.13 39.43
C MET A 97 35.02 -4.51 38.90
N SER A 98 35.57 -5.33 39.79
CA SER A 98 35.68 -6.77 39.67
C SER A 98 34.30 -7.41 39.73
N GLU A 99 34.04 -8.38 38.87
CA GLU A 99 33.00 -9.38 39.10
C GLU A 99 33.68 -10.75 39.28
N SER A 100 33.44 -11.28 40.47
CA SER A 100 34.03 -12.48 41.05
C SER A 100 33.16 -13.70 40.83
N ASP A 101 33.83 -14.81 40.47
CA ASP A 101 33.71 -16.18 40.98
C ASP A 101 32.34 -16.65 41.52
N LEU A 102 31.89 -17.80 40.99
CA LEU A 102 31.61 -19.05 41.73
C LEU A 102 31.23 -20.14 40.69
N GLN A 103 32.10 -21.08 40.31
CA GLN A 103 32.44 -22.32 41.02
C GLN A 103 31.35 -23.41 40.91
N ASN A 104 31.52 -24.38 39.98
CA ASN A 104 31.17 -25.77 40.29
C ASN A 104 31.97 -26.79 39.45
N ASP A 105 32.41 -27.82 40.16
CA ASP A 105 33.35 -28.86 39.76
C ASP A 105 32.74 -30.02 38.95
N ALA A 106 33.57 -30.54 38.04
CA ALA A 106 33.86 -31.95 37.74
C ALA A 106 32.72 -32.92 37.32
N ALA A 107 32.86 -33.52 36.13
CA ALA A 107 33.42 -34.88 35.98
C ALA A 107 33.49 -35.38 34.51
N ASP A 108 34.66 -35.94 34.16
CA ASP A 108 34.90 -37.07 33.25
C ASP A 108 34.41 -37.08 31.79
N GLN A 109 35.34 -36.88 30.85
CA GLN A 109 35.84 -37.89 29.89
C GLN A 109 36.77 -37.19 28.88
N ALA A 110 38.09 -37.37 28.96
CA ALA A 110 38.86 -38.50 28.41
C ALA A 110 38.88 -38.57 26.87
N GLY A 111 39.88 -37.88 26.29
CA GLY A 111 40.72 -38.44 25.22
C GLY A 111 40.36 -38.10 23.77
N ASN A 112 41.15 -37.23 23.14
CA ASN A 112 42.05 -37.52 22.00
C ASN A 112 42.63 -36.19 21.51
N GLU A 113 43.91 -35.92 21.72
CA GLU A 113 45.03 -36.14 20.78
C GLU A 113 44.96 -35.35 19.46
N ASN A 114 46.10 -34.70 19.16
CA ASN A 114 46.58 -34.22 17.85
C ASN A 114 45.99 -32.88 17.34
N THR A 115 46.75 -31.88 16.88
CA THR A 115 48.18 -31.80 16.51
C THR A 115 48.64 -30.34 16.52
N ASP A 116 49.94 -30.20 16.74
CA ASP A 116 50.82 -29.03 16.66
C ASP A 116 50.70 -28.11 15.45
N ASN A 117 51.33 -26.94 15.67
CA ASN A 117 51.99 -26.00 14.74
C ASN A 117 51.14 -24.93 14.08
N ALA A 118 51.64 -23.72 13.82
CA ALA A 118 52.78 -22.92 14.27
C ALA A 118 52.72 -21.67 13.36
N ASP A 119 53.10 -20.52 13.89
CA ASP A 119 53.68 -19.37 13.19
C ASP A 119 52.97 -18.84 11.93
N ASN A 120 52.39 -17.63 12.02
CA ASN A 120 52.86 -16.46 11.27
C ASN A 120 52.12 -15.17 11.69
N ASP A 121 52.83 -14.32 12.41
CA ASP A 121 52.83 -12.85 12.27
C ASP A 121 53.51 -12.55 10.90
N PRO A 122 53.25 -11.46 10.13
CA PRO A 122 52.96 -10.14 10.67
C PRO A 122 52.06 -9.17 9.86
N SER A 123 51.90 -7.98 10.47
CA SER A 123 51.93 -6.66 9.79
C SER A 123 50.63 -6.23 9.08
N ASN A 124 49.86 -5.28 9.64
CA ASN A 124 50.08 -3.81 9.53
C ASN A 124 49.09 -3.19 8.53
N SER A 125 48.12 -2.41 9.02
CA SER A 125 47.79 -1.04 8.55
C SER A 125 46.47 -0.60 9.19
N ALA A 126 46.57 0.33 10.14
CA ALA A 126 45.47 1.19 10.56
C ALA A 126 45.45 2.44 9.67
N PRO A 127 44.29 3.02 9.32
CA PRO A 127 44.22 4.39 8.86
C PRO A 127 44.17 5.33 10.07
N GLN A 128 45.14 6.25 10.12
CA GLN A 128 45.06 7.48 10.91
C GLN A 128 43.98 8.38 10.29
N ASN A 129 43.02 8.84 11.10
CA ASN A 129 42.13 9.94 10.74
C ASN A 129 42.68 11.20 11.42
N ASP A 130 43.37 12.03 10.64
CA ASP A 130 43.87 13.34 11.05
C ASP A 130 42.75 14.38 10.90
N GLY A 131 42.60 15.18 11.95
CA GLY A 131 41.63 16.27 12.02
C GLY A 131 41.92 17.41 11.04
N ALA A 132 40.84 18.08 10.64
CA ALA A 132 40.87 19.39 10.02
C ALA A 132 39.94 20.32 10.79
N GLU A 133 40.41 21.55 10.93
CA GLU A 133 40.03 22.60 11.86
C GLU A 133 38.67 23.22 11.55
N GLU A 134 37.84 23.43 12.58
CA GLU A 134 36.70 24.35 12.52
C GLU A 134 37.21 25.81 12.66
N GLU A 135 37.07 26.60 11.60
CA GLU A 135 37.09 28.06 11.69
C GLU A 135 35.69 28.57 12.08
N GLY A 136 35.60 29.15 13.27
CA GLY A 136 34.41 29.83 13.77
C GLY A 136 34.14 31.15 13.05
N ALA A 137 32.90 31.33 12.60
CA ALA A 137 32.38 32.61 12.14
C ALA A 137 31.51 33.25 13.23
N ASP A 138 32.02 34.36 13.78
CA ASP A 138 31.33 35.28 14.67
C ASP A 138 30.10 35.91 13.99
N ILE A 139 28.91 35.72 14.56
CA ILE A 139 27.71 36.50 14.22
C ILE A 139 27.61 37.68 15.20
N GLN A 140 27.97 38.87 14.70
CA GLN A 140 27.71 40.15 15.37
C GLN A 140 26.25 40.57 15.18
N VAL A 141 25.51 40.61 16.28
CA VAL A 141 24.19 41.25 16.40
C VAL A 141 24.39 42.75 16.59
N ASN A 142 24.13 43.54 15.54
CA ASN A 142 23.99 44.99 15.65
C ASN A 142 22.53 45.36 15.96
N GLN A 143 22.28 45.77 17.21
CA GLN A 143 21.12 46.58 17.59
C GLN A 143 21.53 48.06 17.51
N GLU A 144 20.96 48.80 16.57
CA GLU A 144 20.91 50.26 16.62
C GLU A 144 19.48 50.70 16.95
N GLU A 145 19.32 51.21 18.17
CA GLU A 145 18.26 52.14 18.53
C GLU A 145 18.51 53.49 17.83
N GLU A 146 17.58 53.95 16.99
CA GLU A 146 17.36 55.39 16.83
C GLU A 146 15.87 55.70 16.90
N ALA A 147 15.53 56.45 17.95
CA ALA A 147 14.28 57.17 18.09
C ALA A 147 14.42 58.55 17.44
N ALA A 148 13.44 58.96 16.62
CA ALA A 148 13.05 60.36 16.48
C ALA A 148 11.70 60.52 15.76
N ASP A 149 10.77 61.15 16.48
CA ASP A 149 9.75 62.12 16.04
C ASP A 149 9.56 62.33 14.53
N ASN A 150 8.31 62.22 14.06
CA ASN A 150 7.56 63.40 13.57
C ASN A 150 6.05 63.11 13.38
N ASP A 151 5.29 64.10 13.82
CA ASP A 151 3.83 64.24 13.94
C ASP A 151 3.03 64.24 12.59
N PRO A 152 1.67 64.20 12.65
CA PRO A 152 0.79 63.79 11.57
C PRO A 152 0.33 64.96 10.68
N VAL A 153 0.15 64.70 9.38
CA VAL A 153 -0.59 65.60 8.48
C VAL A 153 -1.77 64.86 7.84
N ASN A 154 -2.92 65.18 8.42
CA ASN A 154 -4.26 65.10 7.86
C ASN A 154 -4.37 65.92 6.56
N THR A 155 -4.73 65.28 5.44
CA THR A 155 -5.54 65.89 4.36
C THR A 155 -6.21 64.81 3.50
N SER A 156 -7.49 64.55 3.79
CA SER A 156 -8.53 64.30 2.78
C SER A 156 -9.01 65.69 2.27
N PRO A 157 -9.67 65.89 1.10
CA PRO A 157 -10.35 64.92 0.22
C PRO A 157 -10.10 65.11 -1.29
N GLY A 158 -10.52 64.13 -2.09
CA GLY A 158 -10.52 64.23 -3.55
C GLY A 158 -11.31 63.10 -4.19
N GLU A 159 -12.64 63.25 -4.19
CA GLU A 159 -13.55 62.54 -5.09
C GLU A 159 -13.12 62.81 -6.55
N ALA A 160 -12.85 61.74 -7.29
CA ALA A 160 -12.80 61.77 -8.75
C ALA A 160 -13.46 60.50 -9.29
N ASP A 161 -14.69 60.69 -9.76
CA ASP A 161 -15.42 59.83 -10.69
C ASP A 161 -14.51 59.26 -11.78
N LEU A 162 -14.35 57.94 -11.81
CA LEU A 162 -13.94 57.18 -12.99
C LEU A 162 -14.71 55.85 -13.02
N SER A 163 -16.03 55.96 -13.11
CA SER A 163 -16.89 54.91 -13.67
C SER A 163 -17.36 55.35 -15.06
N ASP A 164 -17.49 54.38 -15.97
CA ASP A 164 -18.06 54.48 -17.32
C ASP A 164 -17.12 54.92 -18.45
N ASN A 165 -16.32 53.98 -18.99
CA ASN A 165 -16.06 53.91 -20.44
C ASN A 165 -15.25 52.67 -20.91
N ILE A 166 -15.64 51.45 -20.55
CA ILE A 166 -15.14 50.25 -21.26
C ILE A 166 -16.28 49.23 -21.42
N LEU A 167 -17.32 49.60 -22.17
CA LEU A 167 -18.24 48.65 -22.78
C LEU A 167 -18.68 49.26 -24.10
N ASN A 168 -18.15 48.74 -25.21
CA ASN A 168 -18.64 48.79 -26.60
C ASN A 168 -17.47 48.85 -27.59
N ASN A 169 -16.69 47.77 -27.70
CA ASN A 169 -16.00 47.48 -28.96
C ASN A 169 -15.53 46.02 -29.11
N GLU A 170 -16.46 45.06 -29.05
CA GLU A 170 -16.19 43.68 -29.46
C GLU A 170 -17.39 43.11 -30.23
N GLU A 171 -17.74 43.76 -31.33
CA GLU A 171 -18.41 43.08 -32.43
C GLU A 171 -17.39 42.96 -33.55
N ASN A 172 -17.21 41.72 -34.04
CA ASN A 172 -16.64 41.40 -35.35
C ASN A 172 -15.14 41.05 -35.42
N ASN A 173 -14.73 40.00 -34.68
CA ASN A 173 -13.66 39.14 -35.16
C ASN A 173 -14.02 37.66 -34.90
N GLY A 174 -14.89 37.12 -35.75
CA GLY A 174 -15.22 35.69 -35.79
C GLY A 174 -14.06 34.88 -36.35
N ASN A 175 -12.96 34.80 -35.61
CA ASN A 175 -12.04 33.68 -35.72
C ASN A 175 -12.63 32.60 -34.81
N GLY A 176 -13.30 31.62 -35.42
CA GLY A 176 -13.78 30.46 -34.70
C GLY A 176 -12.60 29.79 -34.01
N MET A 177 -12.51 29.94 -32.69
CA MET A 177 -11.76 29.02 -31.85
C MET A 177 -12.38 27.66 -32.13
N GLN A 178 -11.69 26.84 -32.90
CA GLN A 178 -11.95 25.42 -32.89
C GLN A 178 -11.59 24.98 -31.48
N GLU A 179 -12.60 24.68 -30.67
CA GLU A 179 -12.43 23.95 -29.43
C GLU A 179 -11.64 22.69 -29.83
N ALA A 180 -10.39 22.60 -29.37
CA ALA A 180 -9.61 21.40 -29.53
C ALA A 180 -10.41 20.29 -28.84
N GLN A 181 -10.86 19.32 -29.62
CA GLN A 181 -11.45 18.12 -29.05
C GLN A 181 -10.31 17.34 -28.43
N ILE A 182 -10.21 17.41 -27.10
CA ILE A 182 -9.34 16.52 -26.32
C ILE A 182 -9.92 15.12 -26.50
N ASP A 183 -9.13 14.23 -27.10
CA ASP A 183 -9.50 12.82 -27.26
C ASP A 183 -9.21 12.12 -25.93
N TYR A 184 -10.27 11.65 -25.26
CA TYR A 184 -10.12 10.94 -23.99
C TYR A 184 -9.98 9.46 -24.31
N GLY A 185 -8.75 8.95 -24.26
CA GLY A 185 -8.48 7.51 -24.25
C GLY A 185 -8.99 6.91 -22.95
N TYR A 186 -10.03 6.09 -23.02
CA TYR A 186 -10.46 5.26 -21.90
C TYR A 186 -9.91 3.86 -22.14
N GLU A 187 -8.86 3.50 -21.42
CA GLU A 187 -8.44 2.11 -21.32
C GLU A 187 -9.19 1.49 -20.15
N GLU A 188 -9.99 0.44 -20.41
CA GLU A 188 -10.55 -0.40 -19.33
C GLU A 188 -9.40 -1.22 -18.76
N GLU A 189 -8.60 -0.58 -17.90
CA GLU A 189 -7.54 -1.27 -17.18
C GLU A 189 -8.14 -2.19 -16.12
N GLY A 190 -7.44 -3.31 -15.91
CA GLY A 190 -7.80 -4.29 -14.90
C GLY A 190 -7.70 -3.70 -13.50
N THR A 191 -8.30 -4.39 -12.54
CA THR A 191 -8.12 -4.14 -11.12
C THR A 191 -6.68 -4.48 -10.71
N THR A 192 -5.90 -3.48 -10.27
CA THR A 192 -4.56 -3.73 -9.73
C THR A 192 -4.63 -4.23 -8.29
N TYR A 193 -3.93 -5.32 -8.00
CA TYR A 193 -3.62 -5.80 -6.65
C TYR A 193 -2.10 -5.93 -6.51
N VAL A 194 -1.60 -6.29 -5.34
CA VAL A 194 -0.16 -6.51 -5.15
C VAL A 194 0.11 -7.89 -4.61
N THR A 195 1.23 -8.45 -5.00
CA THR A 195 1.86 -9.57 -4.30
C THR A 195 3.08 -9.06 -3.54
N ALA A 196 3.46 -9.75 -2.48
CA ALA A 196 4.57 -9.38 -1.61
C ALA A 196 5.56 -10.54 -1.49
N ALA A 197 6.85 -10.22 -1.50
CA ALA A 197 7.93 -11.16 -1.29
C ALA A 197 8.83 -10.65 -0.17
N VAL A 198 9.40 -11.58 0.63
CA VAL A 198 10.33 -11.24 1.71
C VAL A 198 11.74 -11.56 1.27
N GLU A 199 12.61 -10.55 1.28
CA GLU A 199 14.02 -10.65 0.91
C GLU A 199 14.88 -10.64 2.18
N GLU A 200 15.49 -11.78 2.51
CA GLU A 200 16.29 -11.92 3.74
C GLU A 200 17.66 -11.24 3.65
N GLU A 201 18.22 -11.09 2.43
CA GLU A 201 19.59 -10.61 2.23
C GLU A 201 19.83 -9.21 2.80
N ASN A 202 18.78 -8.39 2.87
CA ASN A 202 18.83 -6.98 3.29
C ASN A 202 18.08 -6.70 4.60
N GLY A 203 17.99 -7.69 5.50
CA GLY A 203 17.36 -7.49 6.81
C GLY A 203 15.84 -7.63 6.80
N SER A 204 15.34 -8.57 5.98
CA SER A 204 13.91 -8.90 5.86
C SER A 204 13.10 -7.74 5.30
N LEU A 205 13.44 -7.34 4.08
CA LEU A 205 12.70 -6.33 3.32
C LEU A 205 11.49 -6.96 2.66
N VAL A 206 10.33 -6.31 2.72
CA VAL A 206 9.17 -6.74 1.92
C VAL A 206 9.09 -5.94 0.63
N THR A 207 9.28 -6.62 -0.50
CA THR A 207 9.11 -6.06 -1.84
C THR A 207 7.73 -6.40 -2.39
N LEU A 208 7.22 -5.55 -3.27
CA LEU A 208 5.87 -5.62 -3.81
C LEU A 208 5.91 -5.63 -5.33
N THR A 209 5.09 -6.51 -5.90
CA THR A 209 4.89 -6.65 -7.34
C THR A 209 3.43 -6.37 -7.66
N PRO A 210 3.12 -5.23 -8.32
CA PRO A 210 1.77 -4.94 -8.79
C PRO A 210 1.34 -5.94 -9.86
N GLU A 211 0.11 -6.43 -9.74
CA GLU A 211 -0.50 -7.37 -10.67
C GLU A 211 -1.86 -6.83 -11.11
N SER A 212 -2.21 -7.05 -12.38
CA SER A 212 -3.49 -6.62 -12.95
C SER A 212 -4.43 -7.81 -13.15
N GLY A 213 -5.57 -7.81 -12.47
CA GLY A 213 -6.66 -8.76 -12.67
C GLY A 213 -7.81 -8.13 -13.46
N THR A 214 -8.60 -8.89 -14.23
CA THR A 214 -9.81 -8.33 -14.87
C THR A 214 -11.05 -8.96 -14.25
N GLY A 215 -11.96 -8.11 -13.76
CA GLY A 215 -13.23 -8.56 -13.18
C GLY A 215 -13.11 -9.27 -11.83
N LEU A 216 -11.99 -9.13 -11.13
CA LEU A 216 -11.82 -9.65 -9.78
C LEU A 216 -12.63 -8.78 -8.80
N THR A 217 -13.35 -9.45 -7.90
CA THR A 217 -13.88 -8.82 -6.70
C THR A 217 -12.75 -8.48 -5.72
N LYS A 218 -13.04 -7.61 -4.74
CA LYS A 218 -12.08 -7.33 -3.66
C LYS A 218 -11.65 -8.59 -2.90
N ALA A 219 -12.56 -9.54 -2.69
CA ALA A 219 -12.24 -10.76 -1.98
C ALA A 219 -11.34 -11.67 -2.82
N GLU A 220 -11.62 -11.82 -4.11
CA GLU A 220 -10.78 -12.61 -5.03
C GLU A 220 -9.38 -12.00 -5.16
N ALA A 221 -9.27 -10.68 -5.35
CA ALA A 221 -7.99 -9.99 -5.44
C ALA A 221 -7.12 -10.18 -4.18
N VAL A 222 -7.71 -10.06 -2.99
CA VAL A 222 -6.99 -10.31 -1.72
C VAL A 222 -6.59 -11.78 -1.59
N THR A 223 -7.46 -12.71 -2.00
CA THR A 223 -7.16 -14.15 -1.92
C THR A 223 -6.00 -14.52 -2.85
N GLU A 224 -6.03 -14.05 -4.11
CA GLU A 224 -4.96 -14.26 -5.08
C GLU A 224 -3.65 -13.61 -4.62
N ALA A 225 -3.73 -12.39 -4.10
CA ALA A 225 -2.58 -11.68 -3.54
C ALA A 225 -1.91 -12.47 -2.41
N LEU A 226 -2.66 -12.89 -1.39
CA LEU A 226 -2.11 -13.62 -0.24
C LEU A 226 -1.55 -14.99 -0.66
N ALA A 227 -2.24 -15.71 -1.53
CA ALA A 227 -1.77 -17.01 -2.02
C ALA A 227 -0.45 -16.90 -2.80
N ALA A 228 -0.25 -15.81 -3.54
CA ALA A 228 0.98 -15.54 -4.27
C ALA A 228 2.09 -14.93 -3.40
N SER A 229 1.77 -14.43 -2.21
CA SER A 229 2.70 -13.71 -1.31
C SER A 229 3.24 -14.56 -0.17
N ASP A 230 3.30 -15.88 -0.34
CA ASP A 230 3.67 -16.75 0.77
C ASP A 230 5.15 -16.60 1.17
N PRO A 231 5.45 -16.17 2.40
CA PRO A 231 6.84 -15.96 2.82
C PRO A 231 7.52 -17.25 3.31
N THR A 232 6.87 -18.42 3.28
CA THR A 232 7.39 -19.67 3.86
C THR A 232 7.70 -20.75 2.81
N GLU A 233 8.92 -21.30 2.84
CA GLU A 233 9.46 -22.13 1.75
C GLU A 233 8.89 -23.55 1.61
N GLU A 234 8.38 -24.18 2.69
CA GLU A 234 8.05 -25.63 2.68
C GLU A 234 6.55 -25.93 2.50
N GLU A 235 5.65 -25.26 3.24
CA GLU A 235 4.19 -25.51 3.21
C GLU A 235 3.44 -24.21 3.54
N GLY A 236 3.60 -23.24 2.65
CA GLY A 236 3.07 -21.90 2.71
C GLY A 236 1.94 -21.60 3.72
N VAL A 237 2.12 -20.66 4.67
CA VAL A 237 1.07 -20.23 5.63
C VAL A 237 -0.24 -19.84 4.91
N PHE A 238 -0.13 -19.12 3.79
CA PHE A 238 -1.28 -18.66 3.01
C PHE A 238 -1.74 -19.69 1.97
N SER A 239 -0.93 -20.70 1.68
CA SER A 239 -1.37 -21.83 0.84
C SER A 239 -2.49 -22.66 1.47
N LEU A 240 -2.62 -22.60 2.81
CA LEU A 240 -3.68 -23.25 3.60
C LEU A 240 -4.95 -22.40 3.74
N LEU A 241 -4.99 -21.22 3.10
CA LEU A 241 -6.15 -20.33 3.16
C LEU A 241 -7.29 -20.89 2.30
N GLU A 242 -8.39 -21.29 2.92
CA GLU A 242 -9.56 -21.83 2.22
C GLU A 242 -10.46 -20.71 1.68
N SER A 243 -10.69 -19.68 2.49
CA SER A 243 -11.57 -18.58 2.15
C SER A 243 -11.30 -17.33 2.98
N ILE A 244 -11.79 -16.20 2.49
CA ILE A 244 -11.77 -14.94 3.22
C ILE A 244 -13.17 -14.35 3.30
N GLU A 245 -13.48 -13.73 4.43
CA GLU A 245 -14.72 -12.97 4.62
C GLU A 245 -14.37 -11.53 4.94
N LEU A 246 -14.70 -10.62 4.02
CA LEU A 246 -14.58 -9.18 4.24
C LEU A 246 -15.78 -8.71 5.06
N HIS A 247 -15.54 -8.18 6.26
CA HIS A 247 -16.62 -7.71 7.12
C HIS A 247 -17.17 -6.39 6.57
N GLN A 248 -18.41 -6.44 6.09
CA GLN A 248 -19.19 -5.25 5.76
C GLN A 248 -20.35 -5.11 6.77
N PRO A 249 -20.65 -3.90 7.28
CA PRO A 249 -20.12 -2.58 6.92
C PRO A 249 -19.01 -2.06 7.86
N GLU A 250 -18.46 -2.89 8.75
CA GLU A 250 -17.34 -2.49 9.60
C GLU A 250 -16.06 -2.42 8.75
N GLU A 251 -15.94 -1.32 7.99
CA GLU A 251 -14.83 -1.02 7.09
C GLU A 251 -13.49 -1.29 7.80
N GLY A 252 -12.76 -2.27 7.27
CA GLY A 252 -11.36 -2.52 7.65
C GLY A 252 -11.09 -3.86 8.34
N ALA A 253 -12.08 -4.72 8.56
CA ALA A 253 -11.85 -6.06 9.11
C ALA A 253 -11.95 -7.17 8.05
N VAL A 254 -11.08 -8.17 8.15
CA VAL A 254 -11.15 -9.43 7.37
C VAL A 254 -11.02 -10.65 8.28
N SER A 255 -11.82 -11.67 8.02
CA SER A 255 -11.59 -13.03 8.56
C SER A 255 -10.88 -13.87 7.52
N LEU A 256 -9.81 -14.53 7.93
CA LEU A 256 -9.08 -15.52 7.14
C LEU A 256 -9.41 -16.91 7.69
N TYR A 257 -9.96 -17.79 6.85
CA TYR A 257 -10.35 -19.15 7.21
C TYR A 257 -9.36 -20.15 6.62
N PHE A 258 -8.74 -20.94 7.48
CA PHE A 258 -7.73 -21.94 7.11
C PHE A 258 -8.27 -23.37 7.22
N GLU A 259 -7.62 -24.30 6.53
CA GLU A 259 -7.96 -25.73 6.54
C GLU A 259 -7.96 -26.32 7.95
N GLU A 260 -8.87 -27.26 8.22
CA GLU A 260 -8.90 -28.03 9.47
C GLU A 260 -7.58 -28.80 9.68
N GLY A 261 -7.01 -28.72 10.88
CA GLY A 261 -5.72 -29.27 11.28
C GLY A 261 -4.57 -28.26 11.23
N THR A 262 -4.81 -27.01 10.82
CA THR A 262 -3.77 -25.97 10.73
C THR A 262 -3.31 -25.54 12.13
N ASP A 263 -2.00 -25.63 12.39
CA ASP A 263 -1.40 -25.23 13.67
C ASP A 263 -0.28 -24.20 13.47
N PHE A 264 -0.64 -22.92 13.57
CA PHE A 264 0.31 -21.81 13.48
C PHE A 264 1.13 -21.59 14.75
N SER A 265 0.84 -22.29 15.85
CA SER A 265 1.69 -22.22 17.05
C SER A 265 3.07 -22.82 16.83
N SER A 266 3.23 -23.61 15.77
CA SER A 266 4.49 -24.22 15.34
C SER A 266 5.40 -23.27 14.53
N LEU A 267 4.87 -22.13 14.05
CA LEU A 267 5.67 -21.16 13.30
C LEU A 267 6.81 -20.62 14.16
N SER A 268 7.98 -20.49 13.55
CA SER A 268 9.07 -19.76 14.18
C SER A 268 8.71 -18.28 14.33
N SER A 269 9.39 -17.58 15.24
CA SER A 269 9.20 -16.12 15.39
C SER A 269 9.47 -15.38 14.09
N ALA A 270 10.51 -15.74 13.34
CA ALA A 270 10.83 -15.11 12.06
C ALA A 270 9.74 -15.34 11.01
N GLN A 271 9.23 -16.57 10.86
CA GLN A 271 8.13 -16.85 9.94
C GLN A 271 6.84 -16.11 10.31
N THR A 272 6.58 -15.98 11.62
CA THR A 272 5.43 -15.19 12.09
C THR A 272 5.62 -13.73 11.71
N ASP A 273 6.79 -13.16 11.97
CA ASP A 273 7.09 -11.77 11.62
C ASP A 273 6.94 -11.54 10.11
N TYR A 274 7.48 -12.42 9.26
CA TYR A 274 7.34 -12.32 7.81
C TYR A 274 5.89 -12.39 7.33
N ALA A 275 5.10 -13.32 7.87
CA ALA A 275 3.69 -13.43 7.52
C ALA A 275 2.89 -12.19 7.94
N LEU A 276 3.20 -11.60 9.10
CA LEU A 276 2.58 -10.35 9.53
C LEU A 276 2.98 -9.17 8.65
N GLU A 277 4.24 -9.11 8.20
CA GLU A 277 4.71 -8.07 7.29
C GLU A 277 4.05 -8.17 5.90
N VAL A 278 3.89 -9.39 5.37
CA VAL A 278 3.11 -9.63 4.14
C VAL A 278 1.65 -9.21 4.32
N LEU A 279 0.99 -9.63 5.40
CA LEU A 279 -0.40 -9.23 5.69
C LEU A 279 -0.53 -7.71 5.75
N GLN A 280 0.43 -7.05 6.42
CA GLN A 280 0.48 -5.60 6.54
C GLN A 280 0.59 -4.92 5.17
N GLU A 281 1.47 -5.36 4.28
CA GLU A 281 1.63 -4.74 2.96
C GLU A 281 0.45 -5.03 2.01
N VAL A 282 0.02 -6.29 1.93
CA VAL A 282 -1.05 -6.70 0.99
C VAL A 282 -2.41 -6.14 1.41
N LEU A 283 -2.78 -6.28 2.69
CA LEU A 283 -4.15 -5.98 3.13
C LEU A 283 -4.39 -4.48 3.34
N SER A 284 -3.37 -3.72 3.72
CA SER A 284 -3.54 -2.28 4.00
C SER A 284 -3.85 -1.46 2.73
N ILE A 285 -3.39 -1.89 1.55
CA ILE A 285 -3.78 -1.32 0.24
C ILE A 285 -5.29 -1.43 0.02
N HIS A 286 -5.90 -2.48 0.56
CA HIS A 286 -7.34 -2.71 0.52
C HIS A 286 -8.09 -2.06 1.69
N GLN A 287 -7.47 -1.13 2.42
CA GLN A 287 -8.03 -0.43 3.57
C GLN A 287 -8.42 -1.39 4.72
N ILE A 288 -7.76 -2.54 4.82
CA ILE A 288 -7.95 -3.50 5.90
C ILE A 288 -6.96 -3.18 7.02
N ASN A 289 -7.46 -2.94 8.23
CA ASN A 289 -6.70 -2.58 9.42
C ASN A 289 -6.84 -3.59 10.56
N GLN A 290 -7.62 -4.65 10.36
CA GLN A 290 -7.83 -5.70 11.34
C GLN A 290 -8.00 -7.06 10.64
N VAL A 291 -7.24 -8.04 11.09
CA VAL A 291 -7.27 -9.41 10.58
C VAL A 291 -7.70 -10.34 11.71
N TYR A 292 -8.59 -11.28 11.43
CA TYR A 292 -8.99 -12.34 12.33
C TYR A 292 -8.66 -13.69 11.70
N PHE A 293 -8.17 -14.64 12.49
CA PHE A 293 -7.79 -15.96 12.01
C PHE A 293 -8.76 -17.02 12.53
N PHE A 294 -9.20 -17.92 11.66
CA PHE A 294 -10.15 -18.99 11.98
C PHE A 294 -9.74 -20.32 11.38
N GLU A 295 -10.04 -21.40 12.09
CA GLU A 295 -10.01 -22.78 11.63
C GLU A 295 -11.47 -23.29 11.68
N GLY A 296 -12.11 -23.39 10.51
CA GLY A 296 -13.56 -23.55 10.45
C GLY A 296 -14.29 -22.40 11.18
N ASP A 297 -15.03 -22.73 12.25
CA ASP A 297 -15.76 -21.74 13.07
C ASP A 297 -15.01 -21.33 14.36
N GLU A 298 -13.83 -21.91 14.62
CA GLU A 298 -13.07 -21.68 15.86
C GLU A 298 -11.96 -20.63 15.64
N PRO A 299 -11.78 -19.64 16.54
CA PRO A 299 -10.66 -18.71 16.45
C PRO A 299 -9.32 -19.44 16.49
N LEU A 300 -8.46 -19.16 15.52
CA LEU A 300 -7.15 -19.76 15.36
C LEU A 300 -6.08 -18.87 15.99
N GLU A 301 -5.21 -19.44 16.82
CA GLU A 301 -4.06 -18.75 17.39
C GLU A 301 -2.95 -18.63 16.33
N PHE A 302 -2.51 -17.41 16.03
CA PHE A 302 -1.49 -17.13 15.01
C PHE A 302 -0.11 -16.92 15.65
N GLY A 303 0.85 -17.75 15.23
CA GLY A 303 2.25 -17.70 15.69
C GLY A 303 2.43 -18.04 17.18
N PRO A 304 3.65 -17.86 17.72
CA PRO A 304 3.99 -18.21 19.10
C PRO A 304 3.36 -17.28 20.15
N VAL A 305 2.81 -16.13 19.74
CA VAL A 305 2.15 -15.16 20.65
C VAL A 305 0.73 -15.63 20.99
N GLY A 306 0.12 -16.46 20.15
CA GLY A 306 -1.24 -16.95 20.33
C GLY A 306 -2.31 -15.87 20.12
N GLU A 307 -2.05 -14.91 19.22
CA GLU A 307 -3.04 -13.88 18.90
C GLU A 307 -4.06 -14.43 17.92
N THR A 308 -5.34 -14.21 18.18
CA THR A 308 -6.44 -14.62 17.29
C THR A 308 -6.82 -13.52 16.29
N ASN A 309 -6.19 -12.36 16.41
CA ASN A 309 -6.42 -11.21 15.56
C ASN A 309 -5.20 -10.28 15.61
N VAL A 310 -4.95 -9.57 14.51
CA VAL A 310 -3.84 -8.62 14.37
C VAL A 310 -4.39 -7.30 13.84
N SER A 311 -3.90 -6.19 14.40
CA SER A 311 -4.18 -4.85 13.88
C SER A 311 -3.08 -4.41 12.93
N LEU A 312 -3.48 -3.95 11.75
CA LEU A 312 -2.59 -3.44 10.72
C LEU A 312 -2.60 -1.91 10.72
N SER A 313 -1.45 -1.32 10.45
CA SER A 313 -1.32 0.11 10.20
C SER A 313 -1.87 0.45 8.82
N LEU A 314 -2.68 1.51 8.71
CA LEU A 314 -3.01 2.11 7.41
C LEU A 314 -2.07 3.26 7.05
N MET A 315 -1.05 3.49 7.89
CA MET A 315 -0.07 4.54 7.67
C MET A 315 1.02 4.01 6.73
N ASN A 316 0.76 4.16 5.44
CA ASN A 316 1.75 4.07 4.38
C ASN A 316 1.53 5.26 3.43
N ARG A 317 2.61 5.95 3.07
CA ARG A 317 2.56 7.24 2.37
C ARG A 317 3.58 7.24 1.24
N GLY A 318 3.38 6.35 0.29
CA GLY A 318 4.17 6.27 -0.93
C GLY A 318 4.84 4.92 -1.14
N PHE A 319 5.37 4.75 -2.35
CA PHE A 319 6.14 3.59 -2.76
C PHE A 319 7.43 4.04 -3.45
N TYR A 320 8.50 3.31 -3.19
CA TYR A 320 9.85 3.58 -3.68
C TYR A 320 10.39 2.36 -4.41
N GLN A 321 11.51 2.52 -5.12
CA GLN A 321 12.13 1.43 -5.84
C GLN A 321 13.32 0.86 -5.07
N VAL A 322 13.39 -0.48 -4.99
CA VAL A 322 14.56 -1.22 -4.52
C VAL A 322 14.79 -2.39 -5.47
N GLU A 323 15.95 -2.40 -6.13
CA GLU A 323 16.36 -3.47 -7.05
C GLU A 323 15.32 -3.78 -8.17
N GLY A 324 14.57 -2.76 -8.59
CA GLY A 324 13.53 -2.89 -9.61
C GLY A 324 12.13 -3.23 -9.06
N ASN A 325 12.02 -3.60 -7.79
CA ASN A 325 10.75 -3.88 -7.12
C ASN A 325 10.22 -2.67 -6.35
N LEU A 326 8.92 -2.65 -6.05
CA LEU A 326 8.34 -1.62 -5.20
C LEU A 326 8.55 -1.96 -3.73
N VAL A 327 8.76 -0.94 -2.91
CA VAL A 327 8.79 -1.05 -1.45
C VAL A 327 7.93 0.06 -0.86
N SER A 328 7.21 -0.23 0.21
CA SER A 328 6.42 0.81 0.89
C SER A 328 7.31 1.83 1.60
N ALA A 329 6.81 3.06 1.79
CA ALA A 329 7.50 4.08 2.58
C ALA A 329 7.89 3.56 3.98
N ARG A 330 7.03 2.73 4.58
CA ARG A 330 7.27 2.10 5.88
C ARG A 330 8.48 1.17 5.85
N GLN A 331 8.54 0.29 4.86
CA GLN A 331 9.64 -0.68 4.69
C GLN A 331 10.95 0.01 4.30
N ALA A 332 10.88 1.03 3.44
CA ALA A 332 12.01 1.85 3.02
C ALA A 332 12.57 2.74 4.15
N GLY A 333 11.80 2.95 5.23
CA GLY A 333 12.12 3.95 6.25
C GLY A 333 12.00 5.39 5.74
N ALA A 334 11.23 5.59 4.67
CA ALA A 334 11.01 6.89 4.08
C ALA A 334 10.07 7.77 4.94
N PRO A 335 10.14 9.10 4.82
CA PRO A 335 9.26 10.00 5.55
C PRO A 335 7.78 9.75 5.24
N MET A 336 6.98 9.49 6.27
CA MET A 336 5.50 9.38 6.14
C MET A 336 4.77 10.56 6.80
N THR A 337 5.52 11.48 7.39
CA THR A 337 5.01 12.69 8.05
C THR A 337 5.81 13.89 7.63
N ASN A 338 5.17 15.06 7.56
CA ASN A 338 5.86 16.32 7.35
C ASN A 338 6.67 16.74 8.60
N GLY A 339 7.39 17.85 8.51
CA GLY A 339 8.20 18.39 9.62
C GLY A 339 7.41 18.77 10.89
N ALA A 340 6.08 18.82 10.83
CA ALA A 340 5.22 19.02 11.99
C ALA A 340 4.76 17.70 12.65
N GLY A 341 5.11 16.55 12.07
CA GLY A 341 4.67 15.23 12.50
C GLY A 341 3.25 14.88 12.07
N GLU A 342 2.65 15.64 11.14
CA GLU A 342 1.36 15.31 10.54
C GLU A 342 1.59 14.34 9.36
N PRO A 343 0.71 13.36 9.13
CA PRO A 343 0.83 12.49 7.96
C PRO A 343 0.89 13.29 6.67
N LEU A 344 1.75 12.90 5.74
CA LEU A 344 1.83 13.55 4.43
C LEU A 344 0.47 13.51 3.71
N THR A 345 0.15 14.60 3.05
CA THR A 345 -0.93 14.69 2.06
C THR A 345 -0.57 13.94 0.78
N PHE A 346 -1.52 13.73 -0.12
CA PHE A 346 -1.25 12.97 -1.36
C PHE A 346 -0.22 13.69 -2.24
N ASP A 347 -0.37 15.01 -2.41
CA ASP A 347 0.57 15.87 -3.11
C ASP A 347 1.97 15.85 -2.46
N GLU A 348 2.07 16.06 -1.14
CA GLU A 348 3.36 15.95 -0.43
C GLU A 348 3.97 14.55 -0.57
N THR A 349 3.17 13.48 -0.56
CA THR A 349 3.66 12.12 -0.78
C THR A 349 4.24 11.93 -2.18
N ILE A 350 3.57 12.39 -3.23
CA ILE A 350 4.11 12.29 -4.60
C ILE A 350 5.38 13.13 -4.75
N GLU A 351 5.43 14.32 -4.13
CA GLU A 351 6.64 15.15 -4.10
C GLU A 351 7.80 14.41 -3.41
N GLU A 352 7.58 13.76 -2.27
CA GLU A 352 8.61 12.99 -1.58
C GLU A 352 9.03 11.72 -2.34
N MET A 353 8.10 11.06 -3.04
CA MET A 353 8.41 9.93 -3.93
C MET A 353 9.29 10.35 -5.10
N ALA A 354 9.15 11.60 -5.59
CA ALA A 354 9.94 12.14 -6.68
C ALA A 354 11.32 12.68 -6.23
N ALA A 355 11.42 13.16 -4.99
CA ALA A 355 12.62 13.81 -4.47
C ALA A 355 13.62 12.87 -3.80
N SER A 356 13.25 11.62 -3.54
CA SER A 356 14.06 10.70 -2.76
C SER A 356 15.25 10.13 -3.52
N GLU A 357 16.45 10.33 -2.98
CA GLU A 357 17.70 9.68 -3.40
C GLU A 357 18.45 9.22 -2.15
N GLU A 358 18.10 8.04 -1.63
CA GLU A 358 18.78 7.43 -0.47
C GLU A 358 19.61 6.23 -0.91
N GLU A 359 20.56 5.80 -0.07
CA GLU A 359 21.43 4.65 -0.40
C GLU A 359 20.64 3.33 -0.46
N SER A 360 19.55 3.22 0.30
CA SER A 360 18.75 2.00 0.46
C SER A 360 17.53 1.90 -0.46
N TYR A 361 17.11 2.99 -1.10
CA TYR A 361 15.98 3.04 -2.02
C TYR A 361 16.07 4.27 -2.93
N SER A 362 15.48 4.20 -4.12
CA SER A 362 15.44 5.30 -5.08
C SER A 362 14.03 5.81 -5.33
N SER A 363 13.95 7.04 -5.88
CA SER A 363 12.74 7.61 -6.47
C SER A 363 12.10 6.60 -7.43
N ILE A 364 10.78 6.54 -7.39
CA ILE A 364 9.99 5.75 -8.34
C ILE A 364 9.65 6.53 -9.61
N VAL A 365 9.97 7.82 -9.64
CA VAL A 365 9.78 8.69 -10.80
C VAL A 365 11.02 8.59 -11.69
N PRO A 366 10.91 8.10 -12.94
CA PRO A 366 12.04 8.03 -13.87
C PRO A 366 12.66 9.41 -14.09
N GLU A 367 13.96 9.48 -14.37
CA GLU A 367 14.67 10.76 -14.57
C GLU A 367 14.09 11.56 -15.76
N GLU A 368 13.53 10.88 -16.75
CA GLU A 368 12.88 11.48 -17.92
C GLU A 368 11.47 12.01 -17.63
N VAL A 369 10.90 11.68 -16.47
CA VAL A 369 9.55 12.12 -16.06
C VAL A 369 9.65 13.27 -15.07
N THR A 370 9.01 14.39 -15.40
CA THR A 370 8.88 15.52 -14.47
C THR A 370 7.44 15.68 -14.01
N VAL A 371 7.18 15.46 -12.73
CA VAL A 371 5.89 15.78 -12.10
C VAL A 371 5.82 17.30 -11.84
N SER A 372 4.92 17.98 -12.55
CA SER A 372 4.81 19.43 -12.54
C SER A 372 3.83 19.97 -11.50
N ASP A 373 2.77 19.21 -11.21
CA ASP A 373 1.71 19.59 -10.27
C ASP A 373 0.91 18.34 -9.86
N VAL A 374 0.44 18.32 -8.61
CA VAL A 374 -0.45 17.28 -8.10
C VAL A 374 -1.62 17.97 -7.42
N ARG A 375 -2.83 17.59 -7.83
CA ARG A 375 -4.07 18.14 -7.27
C ARG A 375 -5.01 17.02 -6.92
N TYR A 376 -5.91 17.28 -5.98
CA TYR A 376 -7.03 16.39 -5.73
C TYR A 376 -8.32 17.22 -5.60
N GLU A 377 -9.37 16.75 -6.25
CA GLU A 377 -10.71 17.31 -6.14
C GLU A 377 -11.68 16.16 -5.86
N ASP A 378 -12.43 16.28 -4.77
CA ASP A 378 -13.31 15.22 -4.26
C ASP A 378 -12.54 13.90 -4.03
N GLU A 379 -12.86 12.84 -4.77
CA GLU A 379 -12.25 11.50 -4.69
C GLU A 379 -11.34 11.23 -5.91
N THR A 380 -10.95 12.28 -6.65
CA THR A 380 -10.09 12.17 -7.84
C THR A 380 -8.78 12.93 -7.65
N ALA A 381 -7.66 12.24 -7.86
CA ALA A 381 -6.35 12.87 -7.98
C ALA A 381 -6.00 13.17 -9.44
N PHE A 382 -5.28 14.26 -9.66
CA PHE A 382 -4.74 14.70 -10.93
C PHE A 382 -3.23 14.86 -10.79
N VAL A 383 -2.48 14.09 -11.57
CA VAL A 383 -1.02 14.11 -11.61
C VAL A 383 -0.59 14.67 -12.96
N PHE A 384 -0.11 15.91 -12.98
CA PHE A 384 0.33 16.59 -14.18
C PHE A 384 1.81 16.35 -14.39
N PHE A 385 2.19 15.74 -15.51
CA PHE A 385 3.58 15.37 -15.78
C PHE A 385 3.98 15.68 -17.22
N SER A 386 5.29 15.66 -17.45
CA SER A 386 5.94 15.64 -18.76
C SER A 386 6.81 14.40 -18.84
N ASP A 387 6.84 13.73 -19.99
CA ASP A 387 7.68 12.55 -20.23
C ASP A 387 8.60 12.82 -21.43
N GLU A 388 9.91 12.88 -21.18
CA GLU A 388 10.94 13.11 -22.19
C GLU A 388 11.43 11.82 -22.87
N GLY A 389 10.68 10.72 -22.73
CA GLY A 389 10.95 9.43 -23.36
C GLY A 389 11.50 8.39 -22.39
N ALA A 390 10.91 8.32 -21.19
CA ALA A 390 11.18 7.28 -20.20
C ALA A 390 11.00 5.88 -20.82
N PRO A 391 11.79 4.88 -20.38
CA PRO A 391 11.50 3.50 -20.72
C PRO A 391 10.08 3.12 -20.31
N GLU A 392 9.34 2.47 -21.20
CA GLU A 392 7.93 2.12 -20.96
C GLU A 392 7.74 1.33 -19.66
N GLU A 393 8.65 0.42 -19.33
CA GLU A 393 8.60 -0.37 -18.10
C GLU A 393 8.70 0.50 -16.84
N ASP A 394 9.65 1.44 -16.81
CA ASP A 394 9.85 2.36 -15.69
C ASP A 394 8.67 3.33 -15.56
N PHE A 395 8.12 3.80 -16.68
CA PHE A 395 6.94 4.66 -16.69
C PHE A 395 5.68 3.93 -16.20
N GLN A 396 5.50 2.66 -16.57
CA GLN A 396 4.41 1.83 -16.05
C GLN A 396 4.55 1.59 -14.56
N LEU A 397 5.77 1.32 -14.08
CA LEU A 397 6.04 1.14 -12.65
C LEU A 397 5.75 2.42 -11.85
N PHE A 398 6.10 3.60 -12.39
CA PHE A 398 5.71 4.90 -11.83
C PHE A 398 4.18 5.04 -11.69
N LYS A 399 3.43 4.76 -12.76
CA LYS A 399 1.95 4.84 -12.72
C LYS A 399 1.36 3.89 -11.68
N GLN A 400 1.86 2.65 -11.61
CA GLN A 400 1.42 1.66 -10.62
C GLN A 400 1.73 2.12 -9.19
N ALA A 401 2.91 2.66 -8.92
CA ALA A 401 3.27 3.18 -7.60
C ALA A 401 2.37 4.34 -7.16
N VAL A 402 2.04 5.25 -8.09
CA VAL A 402 1.07 6.34 -7.85
C VAL A 402 -0.35 5.78 -7.62
N GLU A 403 -0.77 4.78 -8.39
CA GLU A 403 -2.06 4.10 -8.22
C GLU A 403 -2.19 3.47 -6.83
N LEU A 404 -1.18 2.70 -6.42
CA LEU A 404 -1.12 2.07 -5.10
C LEU A 404 -1.09 3.12 -3.99
N THR A 405 -0.34 4.21 -4.17
CA THR A 405 -0.30 5.32 -3.23
C THR A 405 -1.70 5.90 -3.06
N ALA A 406 -2.40 6.17 -4.16
CA ALA A 406 -3.73 6.77 -4.14
C ALA A 406 -4.77 5.92 -3.41
N LYS A 407 -4.64 4.57 -3.45
CA LYS A 407 -5.49 3.66 -2.67
C LYS A 407 -5.41 3.92 -1.16
N TYR A 408 -4.27 4.32 -0.60
CA TYR A 408 -4.15 4.69 0.82
C TYR A 408 -4.87 5.99 1.19
N PHE A 409 -5.13 6.85 0.23
CA PHE A 409 -5.84 8.11 0.41
C PHE A 409 -7.34 8.00 0.15
N THR A 410 -7.88 6.77 0.04
CA THR A 410 -9.31 6.51 -0.20
C THR A 410 -9.83 7.23 -1.45
N LEU A 411 -8.97 7.37 -2.46
CA LEU A 411 -9.33 7.97 -3.75
C LEU A 411 -10.03 6.91 -4.62
N ASP A 412 -10.93 7.39 -5.48
CA ASP A 412 -11.68 6.56 -6.42
C ASP A 412 -11.03 6.50 -7.79
N THR A 413 -10.27 7.54 -8.14
CA THR A 413 -9.69 7.70 -9.48
C THR A 413 -8.40 8.49 -9.43
N VAL A 414 -7.43 8.10 -10.26
CA VAL A 414 -6.25 8.92 -10.58
C VAL A 414 -6.32 9.30 -12.05
N GLN A 415 -6.03 10.56 -12.36
CA GLN A 415 -5.88 11.06 -13.72
C GLN A 415 -4.44 11.50 -13.94
N PHE A 416 -3.78 10.86 -14.89
CA PHE A 416 -2.47 11.27 -15.37
C PHE A 416 -2.66 12.22 -16.54
N VAL A 417 -2.13 13.43 -16.43
CA VAL A 417 -2.26 14.47 -17.45
C VAL A 417 -0.88 14.76 -18.03
N ASN A 418 -0.63 14.28 -19.26
CA ASN A 418 0.61 14.54 -19.97
C ASN A 418 0.53 15.93 -20.61
N ASN A 419 1.35 16.86 -20.10
CA ASN A 419 1.36 18.25 -20.55
C ASN A 419 1.94 18.42 -21.96
N GLU A 420 2.75 17.49 -22.44
CA GLU A 420 3.42 17.58 -23.74
C GLU A 420 2.55 17.07 -24.88
N GLU A 421 1.86 15.96 -24.62
CA GLU A 421 1.03 15.27 -25.61
C GLU A 421 -0.44 15.69 -25.55
N GLU A 422 -0.82 16.49 -24.54
CA GLU A 422 -2.22 16.85 -24.22
C GLU A 422 -3.10 15.60 -24.01
N GLU A 423 -2.51 14.51 -23.51
CA GLU A 423 -3.17 13.24 -23.22
C GLU A 423 -3.62 13.18 -21.75
N VAL A 424 -4.78 12.56 -21.53
CA VAL A 424 -5.30 12.29 -20.18
C VAL A 424 -5.62 10.80 -20.06
N THR A 425 -4.91 10.11 -19.17
CA THR A 425 -5.18 8.72 -18.79
C THR A 425 -5.95 8.71 -17.48
N VAL A 426 -7.07 7.97 -17.43
CA VAL A 426 -7.94 7.91 -16.25
C VAL A 426 -7.95 6.48 -15.71
N ILE A 427 -7.49 6.29 -14.48
CA ILE A 427 -7.36 4.98 -13.83
C ILE A 427 -8.35 4.90 -12.65
N PRO A 428 -9.37 4.01 -12.70
CA PRO A 428 -10.26 3.77 -11.57
C PRO A 428 -9.54 2.92 -10.49
N LEU A 429 -9.70 3.30 -9.21
CA LEU A 429 -9.01 2.65 -8.09
C LEU A 429 -9.88 1.66 -7.32
N GLN A 430 -11.21 1.83 -7.36
CA GLN A 430 -12.11 0.97 -6.60
C GLN A 430 -12.38 -0.34 -7.34
N LEU A 431 -12.21 -1.44 -6.61
CA LEU A 431 -12.64 -2.77 -7.06
C LEU A 431 -14.17 -2.82 -7.11
N PRO A 432 -14.76 -3.53 -8.08
CA PRO A 432 -16.20 -3.72 -8.10
C PRO A 432 -16.65 -4.37 -6.80
N GLU A 433 -17.53 -3.69 -6.06
CA GLU A 433 -18.17 -4.29 -4.90
C GLU A 433 -19.04 -5.47 -5.37
N GLU A 434 -18.98 -6.59 -4.64
CA GLU A 434 -19.93 -7.67 -4.87
C GLU A 434 -21.34 -7.08 -4.77
N SER A 435 -22.06 -7.09 -5.89
CA SER A 435 -23.43 -6.59 -5.89
C SER A 435 -24.25 -7.45 -4.94
N SER A 436 -24.60 -6.90 -3.77
CA SER A 436 -25.46 -7.53 -2.76
C SER A 436 -26.85 -7.92 -3.29
N ASP A 437 -27.16 -7.62 -4.55
CA ASP A 437 -28.43 -7.89 -5.23
C ASP A 437 -28.61 -9.39 -5.63
N GLY A 438 -27.70 -10.28 -5.21
CA GLY A 438 -27.82 -11.73 -5.40
C GLY A 438 -28.92 -12.41 -4.57
N ASP A 439 -29.52 -11.73 -3.59
CA ASP A 439 -30.69 -12.23 -2.85
C ASP A 439 -32.00 -11.89 -3.60
N GLU A 440 -32.04 -12.15 -4.91
CA GLU A 440 -33.31 -12.51 -5.56
C GLU A 440 -33.70 -13.88 -5.02
N SER A 441 -34.36 -13.84 -3.87
CA SER A 441 -35.22 -14.87 -3.33
C SER A 441 -35.70 -15.79 -4.44
N ASN A 442 -35.18 -17.01 -4.46
CA ASN A 442 -35.91 -18.16 -4.95
C ASN A 442 -37.22 -18.20 -4.15
N GLU A 443 -38.24 -17.46 -4.60
CA GLU A 443 -39.60 -17.66 -4.14
C GLU A 443 -39.87 -19.15 -4.36
N PRO A 444 -40.20 -19.92 -3.31
CA PRO A 444 -40.54 -21.32 -3.49
C PRO A 444 -41.73 -21.36 -4.43
N VAL A 445 -41.53 -21.87 -5.65
CA VAL A 445 -42.60 -22.19 -6.58
C VAL A 445 -43.48 -23.20 -5.87
N ASN A 446 -44.57 -22.67 -5.30
CA ASN A 446 -45.52 -23.40 -4.48
C ASN A 446 -46.37 -24.25 -5.42
N ASN A 447 -45.79 -25.38 -5.88
CA ASN A 447 -46.50 -26.36 -6.71
C ASN A 447 -47.38 -27.22 -5.81
N SER A 448 -48.48 -26.60 -5.36
CA SER A 448 -49.65 -27.32 -4.89
C SER A 448 -50.29 -28.04 -6.07
N THR A 449 -50.26 -29.37 -6.08
CA THR A 449 -51.38 -30.30 -6.36
C THR A 449 -50.84 -31.64 -6.85
N GLY A 450 -51.11 -32.73 -6.11
CA GLY A 450 -51.18 -34.06 -6.73
C GLY A 450 -50.76 -35.23 -5.86
N ASN A 451 -51.71 -35.70 -5.03
CA ASN A 451 -51.73 -37.04 -4.43
C ASN A 451 -51.14 -38.15 -5.33
N ASN A 452 -50.37 -39.05 -4.72
CA ASN A 452 -50.66 -40.48 -4.78
C ASN A 452 -49.95 -41.26 -3.66
N GLU A 453 -50.78 -41.89 -2.83
CA GLU A 453 -50.49 -43.04 -1.99
C GLU A 453 -50.04 -44.26 -2.80
N ALA A 454 -49.10 -45.04 -2.24
CA ALA A 454 -49.06 -46.52 -2.14
C ALA A 454 -47.58 -47.01 -2.15
N VAL A 455 -47.01 -47.45 -1.03
CA VAL A 455 -46.99 -48.85 -0.50
C VAL A 455 -45.97 -49.78 -1.20
N ASN A 456 -44.98 -50.23 -0.41
CA ASN A 456 -44.18 -51.49 -0.41
C ASN A 456 -42.73 -51.13 -0.02
N GLU A 457 -42.20 -51.42 1.19
CA GLU A 457 -41.89 -52.75 1.76
C GLU A 457 -41.31 -53.74 0.75
N GLU A 458 -39.97 -53.84 0.71
CA GLU A 458 -39.22 -55.09 0.59
C GLU A 458 -37.70 -54.81 0.69
N GLU A 459 -37.08 -55.29 1.77
CA GLU A 459 -35.65 -55.66 1.81
C GLU A 459 -35.38 -56.77 0.78
N PRO A 460 -34.15 -56.92 0.26
CA PRO A 460 -33.37 -58.06 0.78
C PRO A 460 -31.83 -57.92 0.77
N ASP A 461 -31.26 -58.61 1.75
CA ASP A 461 -30.12 -59.53 1.70
C ASP A 461 -28.75 -59.10 1.12
N GLU A 462 -27.78 -59.12 2.03
CA GLU A 462 -26.35 -59.35 1.81
C GLU A 462 -26.08 -60.62 0.97
N PRO A 463 -24.91 -60.67 0.31
CA PRO A 463 -24.14 -61.89 0.44
C PRO A 463 -22.69 -61.63 0.86
N ASP A 464 -22.40 -62.16 2.04
CA ASP A 464 -21.14 -62.73 2.48
C ASP A 464 -20.58 -63.70 1.40
N ASN A 465 -19.33 -63.53 0.97
CA ASN A 465 -18.54 -64.63 0.41
C ASN A 465 -17.03 -64.33 0.42
N ASN A 466 -16.38 -65.13 1.27
CA ASN A 466 -14.97 -65.37 1.48
C ASN A 466 -14.43 -66.40 0.45
N ALA A 467 -13.26 -66.14 -0.15
CA ALA A 467 -12.31 -67.11 -0.76
C ALA A 467 -11.13 -66.30 -1.35
N GLU A 468 -9.93 -66.24 -0.75
CA GLU A 468 -8.88 -67.26 -0.62
C GLU A 468 -8.22 -67.68 -1.97
N ASN A 469 -6.94 -67.31 -2.08
CA ASN A 469 -5.85 -67.85 -2.92
C ASN A 469 -5.89 -67.76 -4.46
N ALA A 470 -4.91 -67.05 -5.03
CA ALA A 470 -3.91 -67.64 -5.92
C ALA A 470 -2.71 -66.68 -6.15
N GLU A 471 -1.52 -67.16 -5.81
CA GLU A 471 -0.23 -66.72 -6.34
C GLU A 471 -0.19 -66.96 -7.86
N GLU A 472 0.27 -65.99 -8.66
CA GLU A 472 1.22 -66.20 -9.77
C GLU A 472 1.52 -64.88 -10.51
N ASN A 473 2.78 -64.46 -10.41
CA ASN A 473 3.67 -64.27 -11.56
C ASN A 473 3.28 -63.24 -12.64
N THR A 474 3.87 -62.04 -12.58
CA THR A 474 4.33 -61.30 -13.78
C THR A 474 5.59 -60.49 -13.48
N GLU A 475 6.75 -61.06 -13.81
CA GLU A 475 7.85 -60.32 -14.42
C GLU A 475 7.34 -59.71 -15.74
N ASN A 476 7.42 -58.40 -15.90
CA ASN A 476 7.79 -57.81 -17.19
C ASN A 476 8.22 -56.35 -17.05
N VAL A 477 9.53 -56.21 -17.19
CA VAL A 477 10.28 -55.10 -17.80
C VAL A 477 9.43 -54.10 -18.58
N ASN A 478 9.53 -52.83 -18.20
CA ASN A 478 9.55 -51.73 -19.17
C ASN A 478 10.39 -50.58 -18.61
N GLU A 479 11.69 -50.62 -18.92
CA GLU A 479 12.54 -49.44 -18.96
C GLU A 479 11.97 -48.51 -20.05
N ASN A 480 11.64 -47.28 -19.67
CA ASN A 480 11.48 -46.20 -20.63
C ASN A 480 12.31 -45.03 -20.11
N VAL A 481 13.61 -45.15 -20.35
CA VAL A 481 14.57 -44.04 -20.23
C VAL A 481 14.31 -43.15 -21.44
N ASN A 482 13.80 -41.94 -21.18
CA ASN A 482 13.70 -40.91 -22.19
C ASN A 482 14.98 -40.08 -22.10
N GLU A 483 15.97 -40.42 -22.92
CA GLU A 483 17.12 -39.57 -23.23
C GLU A 483 16.61 -38.41 -24.11
N ASN A 484 16.50 -37.21 -23.53
CA ASN A 484 16.54 -35.98 -24.30
C ASN A 484 17.95 -35.42 -24.19
N ASP A 485 18.75 -35.74 -25.21
CA ASP A 485 19.94 -34.98 -25.61
C ASP A 485 19.47 -33.57 -26.04
N GLU A 486 19.67 -32.56 -25.18
CA GLU A 486 19.72 -31.17 -25.64
C GLU A 486 21.16 -30.72 -25.77
N ASN A 487 21.44 -30.39 -27.02
CA ASN A 487 22.69 -30.03 -27.63
C ASN A 487 23.03 -28.58 -27.23
N VAL A 488 23.94 -28.39 -26.28
CA VAL A 488 24.52 -27.08 -25.96
C VAL A 488 25.59 -26.79 -27.02
N GLU A 489 25.24 -25.98 -28.03
CA GLU A 489 26.22 -25.34 -28.90
C GLU A 489 26.92 -24.24 -28.11
N GLU A 490 28.15 -24.53 -27.68
CA GLU A 490 29.16 -23.53 -27.33
C GLU A 490 29.50 -22.73 -28.60
N SER A 491 28.98 -21.51 -28.70
CA SER A 491 29.56 -20.48 -29.57
C SER A 491 30.53 -19.64 -28.73
N GLU A 492 31.81 -20.00 -28.82
CA GLU A 492 32.93 -19.11 -28.50
C GLU A 492 32.88 -17.93 -29.47
N GLU A 493 32.51 -16.73 -29.00
CA GLU A 493 32.73 -15.49 -29.74
C GLU A 493 34.02 -14.81 -29.28
N ASP A 494 34.83 -14.61 -30.30
CA ASP A 494 36.14 -13.99 -30.41
C ASP A 494 36.34 -12.66 -29.66
N GLU A 495 37.56 -12.57 -29.10
CA GLU A 495 38.51 -11.46 -29.22
C GLU A 495 37.95 -10.02 -29.29
N ASN A 496 38.14 -9.26 -28.21
CA ASN A 496 38.38 -7.83 -28.34
C ASN A 496 39.59 -7.41 -27.50
N GLU A 497 40.74 -7.39 -28.17
CA GLU A 497 41.93 -6.65 -27.75
C GLU A 497 41.56 -5.16 -27.65
N ASN A 498 41.72 -4.58 -26.46
CA ASN A 498 41.76 -3.13 -26.32
C ASN A 498 43.11 -2.73 -25.75
N ASP A 499 44.01 -2.39 -26.66
CA ASP A 499 45.26 -1.68 -26.41
C ASP A 499 44.95 -0.34 -25.73
N ASN A 500 45.38 -0.18 -24.48
CA ASN A 500 45.51 1.13 -23.86
C ASN A 500 47.00 1.45 -23.71
N ASP A 501 47.54 2.08 -24.76
CA ASP A 501 48.78 2.85 -24.72
C ASP A 501 48.61 4.01 -23.73
N ASN A 502 49.38 3.99 -22.64
CA ASN A 502 49.56 5.16 -21.79
C ASN A 502 51.01 5.63 -21.94
N GLU A 503 51.19 6.68 -22.76
CA GLU A 503 52.44 7.41 -22.91
C GLU A 503 52.78 8.22 -21.64
N SER A 504 54.09 8.32 -21.39
CA SER A 504 54.73 9.11 -20.33
C SER A 504 55.03 10.55 -20.75
#